data_AF-A0A351SRT9-F1
#
_entry.id   AF-A0A351SRT9-F1
#
_cell.length_a   1.000
_cell.length_b   1.000
_cell.length_c   1.000
_cell.angle_alpha   90.00
_cell.angle_beta   90.00
_cell.angle_gamma   90.00
#
_symmetry.space_group_name_H-M   'P 1'
#
loop_
_entity.id
_entity.type
_entity.pdbx_description
1 polymer ?
#
loop_
_entity_poly.entity_id
_entity_poly.type
_entity_poly.pdbx_seq_one_letter_code
_entity_poly.pdbx_strand_id
1 'polypeptide(L)'
;MIHDLTDRPDFLWDEPLTRSDLKKLLNGENEEERLYYAAKILREARFEEVWDYFSPAFLAAHWEKLRWRLGRKKGFWEFFYTTWHRHGLIA
;
A
#
# COMPACT_ATOMS: atom_id res chain seq x y z
N MET A 1 -4.92 -20.12 -16.20
CA MET A 1 -5.06 -18.82 -16.88
C MET A 1 -3.68 -18.21 -16.98
N ILE A 2 -3.23 -17.87 -18.20
CA ILE A 2 -1.98 -17.12 -18.39
C ILE A 2 -2.38 -15.65 -18.23
N HIS A 3 -1.98 -15.03 -17.12
CA HIS A 3 -2.14 -13.58 -16.97
C HIS A 3 -1.18 -12.90 -17.96
N ASP A 4 -1.67 -11.91 -18.70
CA ASP A 4 -0.81 -11.00 -19.44
C ASP A 4 -0.01 -10.20 -18.42
N LEU A 5 1.24 -10.62 -18.16
CA LEU A 5 2.10 -10.04 -17.13
C LEU A 5 2.70 -8.68 -17.55
N THR A 6 2.30 -8.15 -18.72
CA THR A 6 2.72 -6.82 -19.19
C THR A 6 2.33 -5.71 -18.22
N ASP A 7 1.24 -5.89 -17.45
CA ASP A 7 0.75 -4.95 -16.43
C ASP A 7 1.15 -5.35 -14.99
N ARG A 8 2.19 -6.17 -14.82
CA ARG A 8 2.70 -6.50 -13.48
C ARG A 8 3.56 -5.35 -12.93
N PRO A 9 3.31 -4.86 -11.71
CA PRO A 9 4.21 -3.90 -11.08
C PRO A 9 5.59 -4.50 -10.82
N ASP A 10 6.67 -3.75 -11.09
CA ASP A 10 8.05 -4.22 -10.90
C ASP A 10 8.33 -4.66 -9.45
N PHE A 11 7.74 -3.98 -8.47
CA PHE A 11 7.89 -4.30 -7.05
C PHE A 11 7.22 -5.63 -6.65
N LEU A 12 6.38 -6.20 -7.51
CA LEU A 12 5.62 -7.43 -7.28
C LEU A 12 6.16 -8.60 -8.13
N TRP A 13 7.46 -8.59 -8.43
CA TRP A 13 8.12 -9.58 -9.28
C TRP A 13 7.97 -11.04 -8.79
N ASP A 14 7.71 -11.24 -7.51
CA ASP A 14 7.57 -12.53 -6.85
C ASP A 14 6.15 -13.11 -6.92
N GLU A 15 5.15 -12.33 -7.35
CA GLU A 15 3.76 -12.77 -7.43
C GLU A 15 3.16 -12.58 -8.83
N PRO A 16 2.26 -13.48 -9.28
CA PRO A 16 1.64 -13.40 -10.60
C PRO A 16 0.40 -12.49 -10.60
N LEU A 17 0.52 -11.28 -10.05
CA LEU A 17 -0.59 -10.32 -9.90
C LEU A 17 -0.38 -9.06 -10.75
N THR A 18 -1.46 -8.57 -11.37
CA THR A 18 -1.45 -7.31 -12.13
C THR A 18 -1.81 -6.10 -11.24
N ARG A 19 -1.66 -4.87 -11.77
CA ARG A 19 -2.19 -3.66 -11.10
C ARG A 19 -3.68 -3.77 -10.82
N SER A 20 -4.43 -4.35 -11.76
CA SER A 20 -5.88 -4.53 -11.63
C SER A 20 -6.24 -5.53 -10.54
N ASP A 21 -5.46 -6.60 -10.37
CA ASP A 21 -5.70 -7.59 -9.30
C ASP A 21 -5.41 -6.99 -7.93
N LEU A 22 -4.32 -6.24 -7.78
CA LEU A 22 -4.04 -5.48 -6.56
C LEU A 22 -5.20 -4.54 -6.21
N LYS A 23 -5.72 -3.79 -7.19
CA LYS A 23 -6.87 -2.90 -6.94
C LYS A 23 -8.12 -3.66 -6.48
N LYS A 24 -8.36 -4.88 -6.99
CA LYS A 24 -9.46 -5.73 -6.50
C LYS A 24 -9.21 -6.22 -5.08
N LEU A 25 -8.01 -6.71 -4.78
CA LEU A 25 -7.62 -7.19 -3.45
C LEU A 25 -7.73 -6.07 -2.40
N LEU A 26 -7.29 -4.85 -2.75
CA LEU A 26 -7.36 -3.70 -1.87
C LEU A 26 -8.80 -3.21 -1.60
N ASN A 27 -9.73 -3.48 -2.51
CA ASN A 27 -11.16 -3.18 -2.35
C ASN A 27 -11.97 -4.39 -1.87
N GLY A 28 -11.32 -5.53 -1.61
CA GLY A 28 -11.96 -6.75 -1.16
C GLY A 28 -12.42 -6.71 0.29
N GLU A 29 -13.23 -7.69 0.67
CA GLU A 29 -13.76 -7.84 2.03
C GLU A 29 -12.76 -8.46 3.01
N ASN A 30 -11.73 -9.16 2.51
CA ASN A 30 -10.71 -9.78 3.35
C ASN A 30 -9.71 -8.73 3.86
N GLU A 31 -9.90 -8.29 5.10
CA GLU A 31 -9.07 -7.26 5.71
C GLU A 31 -7.59 -7.68 5.83
N GLU A 32 -7.30 -8.94 6.18
CA GLU A 32 -5.91 -9.38 6.36
C GLU A 32 -5.16 -9.38 5.03
N GLU A 33 -5.81 -9.85 3.97
CA GLU A 33 -5.26 -9.83 2.62
C GLU A 33 -5.03 -8.39 2.13
N ARG A 34 -6.02 -7.51 2.33
CA ARG A 34 -5.90 -6.09 2.02
C ARG A 34 -4.72 -5.45 2.75
N LEU A 35 -4.56 -5.70 4.05
CA LEU A 35 -3.46 -5.14 4.86
C LEU A 35 -2.11 -5.73 4.48
N TYR A 36 -2.05 -7.01 4.09
CA TYR A 36 -0.84 -7.64 3.59
C TYR A 36 -0.33 -6.94 2.32
N TYR A 37 -1.19 -6.79 1.30
CA TYR A 37 -0.80 -6.13 0.06
C TYR A 37 -0.57 -4.64 0.24
N ALA A 38 -1.34 -3.97 1.10
CA ALA A 38 -1.09 -2.57 1.44
C ALA A 38 0.29 -2.37 2.07
N ALA A 39 0.67 -3.21 3.04
CA ALA A 39 2.00 -3.15 3.61
C ALA A 39 3.09 -3.48 2.58
N LYS A 40 2.85 -4.45 1.68
CA LYS A 40 3.81 -4.80 0.61
C LYS A 40 4.05 -3.62 -0.34
N ILE A 41 2.98 -2.98 -0.83
CA ILE A 41 3.08 -1.79 -1.69
C ILE A 41 3.87 -0.69 -0.98
N LEU A 42 3.58 -0.39 0.29
CA LEU A 42 4.29 0.64 1.05
C LEU A 42 5.78 0.30 1.30
N ARG A 43 6.14 -0.99 1.34
CA ARG A 43 7.54 -1.39 1.53
C ARG A 43 8.34 -1.33 0.24
N GLU A 44 7.76 -1.81 -0.86
CA GLU A 44 8.51 -2.18 -2.06
C GLU A 44 8.25 -1.24 -3.25
N ALA A 45 7.07 -0.63 -3.36
CA ALA A 45 6.75 0.24 -4.49
C ALA A 45 7.53 1.56 -4.41
N ARG A 46 7.75 2.18 -5.57
CA ARG A 46 8.25 3.55 -5.61
C ARG A 46 7.23 4.49 -4.98
N PHE A 47 7.71 5.56 -4.36
CA PHE A 47 6.84 6.52 -3.67
C PHE A 47 5.73 7.07 -4.59
N GLU A 48 6.04 7.35 -5.86
CA GLU A 48 5.04 7.86 -6.81
C GLU A 48 3.95 6.83 -7.11
N GLU A 49 4.31 5.54 -7.21
CA GLU A 49 3.39 4.44 -7.55
C GLU A 49 2.43 4.10 -6.42
N VAL A 50 2.78 4.41 -5.16
CA VAL A 50 1.91 4.15 -4.00
C VAL A 50 0.55 4.85 -4.16
N TRP A 51 0.55 6.03 -4.76
CA TRP A 51 -0.64 6.87 -4.93
C TRP A 51 -1.59 6.35 -6.01
N ASP A 52 -1.17 5.39 -6.84
CA ASP A 52 -2.06 4.67 -7.75
C ASP A 52 -3.01 3.72 -7.01
N TYR A 53 -2.71 3.41 -5.75
CA TYR A 53 -3.42 2.44 -4.92
C TYR A 53 -4.07 3.06 -3.68
N PHE A 54 -3.47 4.09 -3.10
CA PHE A 54 -3.91 4.66 -1.82
C PHE A 54 -4.14 6.16 -1.87
N SER A 55 -5.00 6.62 -0.97
CA SER A 55 -5.08 8.02 -0.57
C SER A 55 -4.41 8.23 0.79
N PRO A 56 -3.97 9.46 1.13
CA PRO A 56 -3.49 9.78 2.48
C PRO A 56 -4.52 9.42 3.56
N ALA A 57 -5.81 9.61 3.29
CA ALA A 57 -6.90 9.23 4.20
C ALA A 57 -6.98 7.72 4.44
N PHE A 58 -6.78 6.90 3.40
CA PHE A 58 -6.70 5.45 3.56
C PHE A 58 -5.54 5.04 4.47
N LEU A 59 -4.36 5.63 4.27
CA LEU A 59 -3.18 5.35 5.08
C LEU A 59 -3.41 5.75 6.54
N ALA A 60 -4.04 6.91 6.79
CA ALA A 60 -4.38 7.37 8.12
C ALA A 60 -5.33 6.40 8.83
N ALA A 61 -6.42 6.02 8.16
CA ALA A 61 -7.44 5.12 8.72
C ALA A 61 -6.90 3.72 9.07
N HIS A 62 -5.84 3.26 8.39
CA HIS A 62 -5.24 1.94 8.60
C HIS A 62 -3.87 1.98 9.28
N TRP A 63 -3.41 3.16 9.71
CA TRP A 63 -2.03 3.36 10.17
C TRP A 63 -1.63 2.41 11.30
N GLU A 64 -2.49 2.28 12.33
CA GLU A 64 -2.21 1.42 13.48
C GLU A 64 -2.03 -0.06 13.09
N LYS A 65 -2.72 -0.53 12.06
CA LYS A 65 -2.59 -1.91 11.56
C LYS A 65 -1.40 -2.08 10.61
N LEU A 66 -1.07 -1.03 9.85
CA LEU A 66 -0.01 -1.05 8.83
C LEU A 66 1.38 -0.84 9.44
N ARG A 67 1.55 0.10 10.37
CA ARG A 67 2.86 0.58 10.85
C ARG A 67 3.78 -0.53 11.36
N TRP A 68 3.21 -1.59 11.92
CA TRP A 68 3.95 -2.76 12.41
C TRP A 68 4.44 -3.69 11.29
N ARG A 69 3.78 -3.66 10.13
CA ARG A 69 4.09 -4.47 8.96
C ARG A 69 5.15 -3.82 8.06
N LEU A 70 5.51 -2.56 8.29
CA LEU A 70 6.38 -1.80 7.37
C LEU A 70 7.88 -2.06 7.55
N GLY A 71 8.29 -2.71 8.64
CA GLY A 71 9.71 -3.00 8.91
C GLY A 71 10.59 -1.74 8.76
N ARG A 72 11.63 -1.81 7.92
CA ARG A 72 12.58 -0.71 7.67
C ARG A 72 11.93 0.56 7.09
N LYS A 73 10.80 0.44 6.38
CA LYS A 73 10.09 1.58 5.79
C LYS A 73 9.16 2.28 6.77
N LYS A 74 9.00 1.76 8.00
CA LYS A 74 8.15 2.37 9.02
C LYS A 74 8.50 3.84 9.25
N GLY A 75 9.78 4.16 9.52
CA GLY A 75 10.19 5.53 9.84
C GLY A 75 9.92 6.52 8.70
N PHE A 76 10.09 6.08 7.44
CA PHE A 76 9.76 6.88 6.27
C PHE A 76 8.27 7.23 6.22
N TRP A 77 7.38 6.26 6.39
CA TRP A 77 5.94 6.50 6.35
C TRP A 77 5.41 7.20 7.62
N GLU A 78 6.04 6.96 8.76
CA GLU A 78 5.70 7.62 10.03
C GLU A 78 5.97 9.13 9.96
N PHE A 79 7.04 9.54 9.25
CA PHE A 79 7.29 10.96 8.97
C PHE A 79 6.13 11.60 8.20
N PHE A 80 5.60 10.94 7.17
CA PHE A 80 4.46 11.47 6.40
C PHE A 80 3.17 11.50 7.22
N TYR A 81 2.85 10.39 7.89
CA TYR A 81 1.67 10.29 8.76
C TYR A 81 1.65 11.40 9.81
N THR A 82 2.75 11.55 10.56
CA THR A 82 2.86 12.58 11.60
C THR A 82 2.83 14.00 11.03
N THR A 83 3.42 14.22 9.85
CA THR A 83 3.40 15.52 9.18
C THR A 83 1.99 15.88 8.73
N TRP A 84 1.27 14.97 8.04
CA TRP A 84 -0.10 15.24 7.59
C TRP A 84 -1.03 15.49 8.77
N HIS A 85 -0.93 14.71 9.84
CA HIS A 85 -1.73 14.91 11.04
C HIS A 85 -1.43 16.27 11.69
N ARG A 86 -0.15 16.65 11.84
CA ARG A 86 0.26 17.95 12.39
C ARG A 86 -0.31 19.14 11.59
N HIS A 87 -0.45 18.99 10.28
CA HIS A 87 -0.98 20.03 9.40
C HIS A 87 -2.50 19.93 9.17
N GLY A 88 -3.20 19.01 9.83
CA GLY A 88 -4.66 18.84 9.68
C GLY A 88 -5.09 18.34 8.30
N LEU A 89 -4.20 17.67 7.56
CA LEU A 89 -4.48 17.10 6.24
C LEU A 89 -5.17 15.72 6.33
N ILE A 90 -5.03 15.07 7.47
CA ILE A 90 -5.71 13.83 7.84
C ILE A 90 -6.24 13.98 9.27
N ALA A 91 -7.27 13.20 9.60
CA ALA A 91 -7.86 13.13 10.94
C ALA A 91 -7.00 12.31 11.90
#